data_AF-A0AAU0VU23-F1
#
_entry.id   AF-A0AAU0VU23-F1
#
_cell.length_a   1.000
_cell.length_b   1.000
_cell.length_c   1.000
_cell.angle_alpha   90.00
_cell.angle_beta   90.00
_cell.angle_gamma   90.00
#
_symmetry.space_group_name_H-M   'P 1'
#
loop_
_entity.id
_entity.type
_entity.pdbx_description
1 polymer ?
#
loop_
_entity_poly.entity_id
_entity_poly.type
_entity_poly.pdbx_seq_one_letter_code
_entity_poly.pdbx_strand_id
1 'polypeptide(L)'
;MKSIRTWTVAAVAVLSLFGSGTVSSEAVTAAGCRGSACDGRNPHTTGCDKGATELRPAIRGEGGPGLHLRVSSRCSAAWVLFDKGDDAWEGWIQIRKGGSYPVHASPSRPAYSLMVGTSHAYRACKKNITDDGHVCGAWH
;
A
#
# COMPACT_ATOMS: atom_id res chain seq x y z
N MET A 1 -70.78 38.04 32.85
CA MET A 1 -69.60 38.76 33.40
C MET A 1 -68.67 37.75 34.07
N LYS A 2 -67.38 38.07 34.07
CA LYS A 2 -66.15 37.27 34.31
C LYS A 2 -66.11 36.24 35.46
N SER A 3 -65.40 35.15 35.13
CA SER A 3 -64.31 34.49 35.88
C SER A 3 -64.65 33.43 36.93
N ILE A 4 -64.01 32.26 36.78
CA ILE A 4 -63.20 31.50 37.77
C ILE A 4 -63.17 30.02 37.35
N ARG A 5 -61.98 29.45 37.05
CA ARG A 5 -61.29 28.39 37.83
C ARG A 5 -60.14 27.73 37.05
N THR A 6 -59.15 27.38 37.86
CA THR A 6 -57.74 27.02 37.63
C THR A 6 -57.48 25.56 37.21
N TRP A 7 -56.17 25.25 37.12
CA TRP A 7 -55.50 23.93 37.09
C TRP A 7 -55.30 23.39 35.65
N THR A 8 -54.12 22.90 35.21
CA THR A 8 -53.13 22.04 35.86
C THR A 8 -51.83 22.05 35.04
N VAL A 9 -50.68 21.91 35.70
CA VAL A 9 -49.35 21.73 35.08
C VAL A 9 -49.27 20.37 34.38
N ALA A 10 -48.77 20.31 33.15
CA ALA A 10 -48.39 19.06 32.49
C ALA A 10 -47.00 19.20 31.84
N ALA A 11 -46.08 18.35 32.29
CA ALA A 11 -44.70 18.24 31.85
C ALA A 11 -44.61 17.65 30.43
N VAL A 12 -43.69 18.15 29.60
CA VAL A 12 -43.34 17.48 28.33
C VAL A 12 -41.82 17.55 28.07
N ALA A 13 -41.22 16.37 28.23
CA ALA A 13 -40.07 15.78 27.52
C ALA A 13 -38.82 16.64 27.24
N VAL A 14 -37.74 16.33 27.97
CA VAL A 14 -36.37 16.62 27.55
C VAL A 14 -36.06 15.78 26.30
N LEU A 15 -35.99 16.41 25.12
CA LEU A 15 -35.48 15.77 23.91
C LEU A 15 -33.97 15.54 24.09
N SER A 16 -33.58 14.31 24.39
CA SER A 16 -32.20 13.85 24.22
C SER A 16 -31.81 14.01 22.76
N LEU A 17 -30.93 14.97 22.47
CA LEU A 17 -30.31 15.10 21.15
C LEU A 17 -29.55 13.81 20.87
N PHE A 18 -30.04 13.03 19.92
CA PHE A 18 -29.25 12.01 19.25
C PHE A 18 -28.09 12.73 18.58
N GLY A 19 -26.91 12.64 19.20
CA GLY A 19 -25.67 13.04 18.57
C GLY A 19 -25.50 12.19 17.32
N SER A 20 -25.82 12.75 16.16
CA SER A 20 -25.41 12.21 14.87
C SER A 20 -23.89 12.29 14.83
N GLY A 21 -23.24 11.25 15.36
CA GLY A 21 -21.86 10.96 15.03
C GLY A 21 -21.83 10.77 13.52
N THR A 22 -21.43 11.81 12.79
CA THR A 22 -21.02 11.68 11.41
C THR A 22 -19.79 10.77 11.45
N VAL A 23 -20.03 9.47 11.26
CA VAL A 23 -18.97 8.53 10.90
C VAL A 23 -18.43 9.07 9.59
N SER A 24 -17.30 9.78 9.66
CA SER A 24 -16.57 10.21 8.48
C SER A 24 -16.10 8.92 7.81
N SER A 25 -16.91 8.44 6.87
CA SER A 25 -16.57 7.31 6.03
C SER A 25 -15.41 7.81 5.19
N GLU A 26 -14.17 7.55 5.63
CA GLU A 26 -12.98 7.87 4.86
C GLU A 26 -13.20 7.32 3.46
N ALA A 27 -13.29 8.23 2.48
CA ALA A 27 -13.49 7.83 1.10
C ALA A 27 -12.28 6.97 0.72
N VAL A 28 -12.48 5.65 0.68
CA VAL A 28 -11.49 4.70 0.18
C VAL A 28 -11.36 4.97 -1.31
N THR A 29 -10.48 5.92 -1.67
CA THR A 29 -10.19 6.31 -3.05
C THR A 29 -9.84 5.07 -3.84
N ALA A 30 -10.76 4.56 -4.67
CA ALA A 30 -10.63 3.28 -5.36
C ALA A 30 -9.24 3.13 -5.99
N ALA A 31 -8.68 1.92 -5.94
CA ALA A 31 -7.38 1.65 -6.54
C ALA A 31 -7.39 2.05 -8.02
N GLY A 32 -6.37 2.79 -8.45
CA GLY A 32 -6.28 3.29 -9.83
C GLY A 32 -6.00 2.21 -10.89
N CYS A 33 -5.83 0.95 -10.47
CA CYS A 33 -5.64 -0.23 -11.32
C CYS A 33 -5.93 -1.51 -10.52
N ARG A 34 -6.05 -2.65 -11.22
CA ARG A 34 -6.14 -3.96 -10.59
C ARG A 34 -5.51 -5.07 -11.44
N GLY A 35 -4.83 -6.02 -10.81
CA GLY A 35 -4.21 -7.17 -11.49
C GLY A 35 -3.10 -6.74 -12.45
N SER A 36 -3.00 -7.42 -13.60
CA SER A 36 -2.04 -7.07 -14.66
C SER A 36 -2.23 -5.65 -15.22
N ALA A 37 -3.39 -5.02 -15.06
CA ALA A 37 -3.56 -3.61 -15.43
C ALA A 37 -2.74 -2.65 -14.55
N CYS A 38 -2.16 -3.14 -13.44
CA CYS A 38 -1.20 -2.42 -12.62
C CYS A 38 0.26 -2.54 -13.10
N ASP A 39 0.54 -3.38 -14.09
CA ASP A 39 1.91 -3.53 -14.61
C ASP A 39 2.48 -2.19 -15.05
N GLY A 40 3.68 -1.86 -14.55
CA GLY A 40 4.36 -0.60 -14.86
C GLY A 40 3.72 0.63 -14.23
N ARG A 41 2.73 0.50 -13.34
CA ARG A 41 2.15 1.63 -12.62
C ARG A 41 2.83 1.85 -11.28
N ASN A 42 2.86 3.12 -10.84
CA ASN A 42 3.48 3.50 -9.56
C ASN A 42 2.51 3.21 -8.39
N PRO A 43 2.93 2.43 -7.37
CA PRO A 43 2.07 1.99 -6.28
C PRO A 43 1.50 3.12 -5.42
N HIS A 44 2.20 4.24 -5.28
CA HIS A 44 1.73 5.39 -4.50
C HIS A 44 0.70 6.22 -5.28
N THR A 45 0.93 6.46 -6.56
CA THR A 45 0.00 7.26 -7.39
C THR A 45 -1.33 6.55 -7.64
N THR A 46 -1.35 5.21 -7.58
CA THR A 46 -2.55 4.39 -7.72
C THR A 46 -3.23 4.07 -6.39
N GLY A 47 -2.62 4.44 -5.26
CA GLY A 47 -3.09 4.13 -3.91
C GLY A 47 -3.02 2.64 -3.56
N CYS A 48 -2.14 1.89 -4.20
CA CYS A 48 -1.92 0.46 -3.98
C CYS A 48 -1.01 0.19 -2.78
N ASP A 49 -0.15 1.15 -2.43
CA ASP A 49 0.69 1.15 -1.23
C ASP A 49 -0.11 1.07 0.07
N LYS A 50 -1.30 1.67 0.11
CA LYS A 50 -2.22 1.64 1.26
C LYS A 50 -2.61 0.21 1.63
N GLY A 51 -2.21 -0.21 2.84
CA GLY A 51 -2.52 -1.54 3.38
C GLY A 51 -1.73 -2.68 2.74
N ALA A 52 -0.68 -2.38 1.97
CA ALA A 52 0.17 -3.41 1.40
C ALA A 52 0.93 -4.16 2.49
N THR A 53 1.09 -5.47 2.29
CA THR A 53 1.80 -6.37 3.20
C THR A 53 3.16 -6.73 2.61
N GLU A 54 4.06 -7.22 3.46
CA GLU A 54 5.35 -7.76 3.03
C GLU A 54 5.28 -9.28 2.90
N LEU A 55 5.75 -9.81 1.78
CA LEU A 55 6.06 -11.23 1.64
C LEU A 55 7.43 -11.49 2.26
N ARG A 56 7.40 -12.15 3.43
CA ARG A 56 8.60 -12.47 4.22
C ARG A 56 9.39 -13.65 3.63
N PRO A 57 10.71 -13.74 3.90
CA PRO A 57 11.59 -12.69 4.43
C PRO A 57 12.15 -11.79 3.32
N ALA A 58 12.50 -10.55 3.67
CA ALA A 58 13.24 -9.64 2.80
C ALA A 58 14.54 -10.27 2.26
N ILE A 59 14.87 -9.99 1.00
CA ILE A 59 16.10 -10.42 0.36
C ILE A 59 17.24 -9.56 0.91
N ARG A 60 18.07 -10.15 1.76
CA ARG A 60 19.26 -9.48 2.32
C ARG A 60 20.56 -9.81 1.58
N GLY A 61 20.69 -10.98 0.94
CA GLY A 61 21.91 -11.36 0.21
C GLY A 61 23.18 -11.28 1.06
N GLU A 62 24.34 -11.17 0.42
CA GLU A 62 25.66 -11.03 1.09
C GLU A 62 25.98 -9.58 1.53
N GLY A 63 25.09 -8.61 1.26
CA GLY A 63 25.29 -7.21 1.63
C GLY A 63 24.20 -6.26 1.13
N GLY A 64 24.35 -4.98 1.44
CA GLY A 64 23.46 -3.90 0.98
C GLY A 64 22.15 -3.76 1.75
N PRO A 65 21.29 -2.81 1.33
CA PRO A 65 20.00 -2.57 1.98
C PRO A 65 19.07 -3.79 1.83
N GLY A 66 18.14 -3.92 2.78
CA GLY A 66 17.07 -4.91 2.69
C GLY A 66 16.17 -4.62 1.48
N LEU A 67 15.87 -5.65 0.69
CA LEU A 67 14.86 -5.57 -0.36
C LEU A 67 13.61 -6.35 0.06
N HIS A 68 12.51 -5.64 0.23
CA HIS A 68 11.22 -6.17 0.64
C HIS A 68 10.33 -6.38 -0.58
N LEU A 69 9.65 -7.52 -0.65
CA LEU A 69 8.60 -7.75 -1.62
C LEU A 69 7.26 -7.34 -1.03
N ARG A 70 6.66 -6.28 -1.58
CA ARG A 70 5.39 -5.70 -1.11
C ARG A 70 4.25 -6.19 -2.00
N VAL A 71 3.12 -6.54 -1.39
CA VAL A 71 1.91 -7.01 -2.08
C VAL A 71 0.70 -6.25 -1.59
N SER A 72 -0.13 -5.80 -2.52
CA SER A 72 -1.41 -5.17 -2.26
C SER A 72 -2.54 -6.09 -2.69
N SER A 73 -3.26 -6.67 -1.73
CA SER A 73 -4.48 -7.46 -2.00
C SER A 73 -5.55 -6.61 -2.70
N ARG A 74 -5.63 -5.34 -2.32
CA ARG A 74 -6.51 -4.32 -2.88
C ARG A 74 -6.33 -4.16 -4.39
N CYS A 75 -5.09 -4.01 -4.83
CA CYS A 75 -4.76 -3.85 -6.25
C CYS A 75 -4.46 -5.17 -6.96
N SER A 76 -4.35 -6.28 -6.23
CA SER A 76 -3.84 -7.55 -6.77
C SER A 76 -2.54 -7.31 -7.53
N ALA A 77 -1.60 -6.60 -6.88
CA ALA A 77 -0.34 -6.16 -7.45
C ALA A 77 0.79 -6.22 -6.43
N ALA A 78 2.03 -6.33 -6.90
CA ALA A 78 3.25 -6.44 -6.12
C ALA A 78 4.35 -5.54 -6.67
N TRP A 79 5.30 -5.16 -5.82
CA TRP A 79 6.50 -4.37 -6.17
C TRP A 79 7.59 -4.62 -5.15
N VAL A 80 8.82 -4.23 -5.45
CA VAL A 80 9.90 -4.25 -4.47
C VAL A 80 10.09 -2.90 -3.79
N LEU A 81 10.51 -2.93 -2.53
CA LEU A 81 10.82 -1.75 -1.72
C LEU A 81 12.18 -1.98 -1.05
N PHE A 82 13.14 -1.12 -1.35
CA PHE A 82 14.39 -1.04 -0.63
C PHE A 82 14.23 -0.27 0.68
N ASP A 83 14.91 -0.74 1.72
CA ASP A 83 15.37 0.13 2.81
C ASP A 83 16.26 1.25 2.25
N LYS A 84 16.44 2.32 3.03
CA LYS A 84 17.45 3.35 2.70
C LYS A 84 18.83 2.69 2.58
N GLY A 85 19.56 2.99 1.51
CA GLY A 85 20.87 2.41 1.19
C GLY A 85 21.56 3.19 0.07
N ASP A 86 22.83 2.92 -0.20
CA ASP A 86 23.55 3.63 -1.27
C ASP A 86 23.05 3.24 -2.67
N ASP A 87 23.21 4.12 -3.65
CA ASP A 87 22.69 3.96 -5.01
C ASP A 87 23.46 2.96 -5.89
N ALA A 88 24.55 2.37 -5.38
CA ALA A 88 25.19 1.23 -6.01
C ALA A 88 24.33 -0.05 -5.95
N TRP A 89 23.20 -0.04 -5.25
CA TRP A 89 22.28 -1.19 -5.23
C TRP A 89 21.12 -0.99 -6.20
N GLU A 90 20.95 -1.96 -7.09
CA GLU A 90 19.80 -2.07 -7.97
C GLU A 90 18.95 -3.27 -7.55
N GLY A 91 17.63 -3.06 -7.50
CA GLY A 91 16.63 -4.06 -7.18
C GLY A 91 15.53 -4.00 -8.21
N TRP A 92 14.88 -5.13 -8.48
CA TRP A 92 13.78 -5.16 -9.42
C TRP A 92 12.78 -6.24 -9.04
N ILE A 93 11.54 -6.01 -9.46
CA ILE A 93 10.54 -7.07 -9.57
C ILE A 93 10.55 -7.59 -11.02
N GLN A 94 10.56 -8.91 -11.18
CA GLN A 94 10.60 -9.58 -12.48
C GLN A 94 9.38 -10.47 -12.67
N ILE A 95 8.74 -10.39 -13.83
CA ILE A 95 7.74 -11.36 -14.30
C ILE A 95 8.46 -12.52 -14.99
N ARG A 96 8.05 -13.76 -14.70
CA ARG A 96 8.63 -14.97 -15.30
C ARG A 96 8.42 -14.95 -16.81
N LYS A 97 9.52 -14.94 -17.58
CA LYS A 97 9.52 -14.79 -19.05
C LYS A 97 8.83 -13.49 -19.53
N GLY A 98 8.78 -12.46 -18.69
CA GLY A 98 8.17 -11.17 -19.01
C GLY A 98 9.09 -9.99 -18.67
N GLY A 99 8.47 -8.84 -18.43
CA GLY A 99 9.18 -7.61 -18.08
C GLY A 99 9.79 -7.62 -16.67
N SER A 100 10.71 -6.68 -16.46
CA SER A 100 11.29 -6.36 -15.15
C SER A 100 11.19 -4.86 -14.91
N TYR A 101 10.97 -4.46 -13.66
CA TYR A 101 10.87 -3.06 -13.26
C TYR A 101 11.95 -2.73 -12.23
N PRO A 102 13.06 -2.08 -12.63
CA PRO A 102 14.16 -1.77 -11.74
C PRO A 102 13.92 -0.53 -10.88
N VAL A 103 14.68 -0.45 -9.80
CA VAL A 103 14.81 0.69 -8.90
C VAL A 103 16.19 0.68 -8.28
N HIS A 104 16.82 1.86 -8.17
CA HIS A 104 18.03 2.03 -7.37
C HIS A 104 17.67 2.36 -5.93
N ALA A 105 18.44 1.84 -4.98
CA ALA A 105 18.37 2.29 -3.60
C ALA A 105 18.73 3.78 -3.51
N SER A 106 18.30 4.44 -2.42
CA SER A 106 18.59 5.85 -2.21
C SER A 106 19.11 6.11 -0.81
N PRO A 107 20.18 6.92 -0.65
CA PRO A 107 20.73 7.25 0.66
C PRO A 107 19.83 8.21 1.43
N SER A 108 18.75 8.71 0.82
CA SER A 108 17.86 9.69 1.43
C SER A 108 16.50 9.13 1.84
N ARG A 109 16.07 8.01 1.24
CA ARG A 109 14.71 7.48 1.40
C ARG A 109 14.63 6.00 1.00
N PRO A 110 13.60 5.28 1.48
CA PRO A 110 13.20 4.03 0.85
C PRO A 110 12.88 4.24 -0.63
N ALA A 111 13.22 3.28 -1.47
CA ALA A 111 13.02 3.35 -2.91
C ALA A 111 12.23 2.12 -3.40
N TYR A 112 11.28 2.31 -4.31
CA TYR A 112 10.39 1.25 -4.75
C TYR A 112 10.30 1.14 -6.27
N SER A 113 10.07 -0.07 -6.77
CA SER A 113 9.84 -0.31 -8.20
C SER A 113 8.42 0.05 -8.63
N LEU A 114 8.20 0.10 -9.93
CA LEU A 114 6.85 -0.02 -10.49
C LEU A 114 6.26 -1.40 -10.19
N MET A 115 4.94 -1.50 -10.29
CA MET A 115 4.20 -2.71 -9.93
C MET A 115 4.17 -3.77 -11.04
N VAL A 116 3.90 -5.01 -10.61
CA VAL A 116 3.42 -6.12 -11.44
C VAL A 116 2.10 -6.65 -10.86
N GLY A 117 1.19 -7.14 -11.68
CA GLY A 117 -0.01 -7.82 -11.26
C GLY A 117 0.28 -9.19 -10.65
N THR A 118 -0.44 -9.57 -9.60
CA THR A 118 -0.28 -10.88 -8.93
C THR A 118 -0.84 -12.05 -9.75
N SER A 119 -1.44 -11.79 -10.91
CA SER A 119 -1.80 -12.81 -11.90
C SER A 119 -0.59 -13.37 -12.65
N HIS A 120 0.55 -12.69 -12.60
CA HIS A 120 1.81 -13.17 -13.14
C HIS A 120 2.53 -14.05 -12.11
N ALA A 121 3.41 -14.92 -12.60
CA ALA A 121 4.47 -15.45 -11.75
C ALA A 121 5.57 -14.39 -11.64
N TYR A 122 5.93 -13.95 -10.44
CA TYR A 122 6.90 -12.87 -10.22
C TYR A 122 7.91 -13.16 -9.10
N ARG A 123 9.03 -12.46 -9.09
CA ARG A 123 10.01 -12.53 -8.00
C ARG A 123 10.72 -11.20 -7.81
N ALA A 124 11.27 -11.00 -6.62
CA ALA A 124 12.17 -9.91 -6.30
C ALA A 124 13.62 -10.33 -6.51
N CYS A 125 14.46 -9.42 -6.99
CA CYS A 125 15.89 -9.62 -7.14
C CYS A 125 16.65 -8.34 -6.80
N LYS A 126 17.91 -8.46 -6.39
CA LYS A 126 18.84 -7.34 -6.23
C LYS A 126 20.27 -7.70 -6.60
N LYS A 127 21.07 -6.68 -6.89
CA LYS A 127 22.52 -6.75 -7.06
C LYS A 127 23.19 -5.46 -6.62
N ASN A 128 24.48 -5.53 -6.38
CA ASN A 128 25.36 -4.37 -6.45
C ASN A 128 25.69 -4.15 -7.95
N ILE A 129 25.62 -2.91 -8.43
CA ILE A 129 25.85 -2.57 -9.84
C ILE A 129 27.30 -2.80 -10.29
N THR A 130 28.24 -2.86 -9.35
CA THR A 130 29.66 -3.16 -9.64
C THR A 130 29.94 -4.65 -9.74
N ASP A 131 29.01 -5.49 -9.31
CA ASP A 131 29.20 -6.93 -9.22
C ASP A 131 28.41 -7.63 -10.34
N ASP A 132 28.96 -8.71 -10.90
CA ASP A 132 28.28 -9.52 -11.93
C ASP A 132 27.19 -10.43 -11.34
N GLY A 133 27.16 -10.60 -10.02
CA GLY A 133 26.24 -11.46 -9.29
C GLY A 133 24.92 -10.78 -8.95
N HIS A 134 23.83 -11.55 -8.94
CA HIS A 134 22.54 -11.10 -8.42
C HIS A 134 21.89 -12.17 -7.53
N VAL A 135 21.13 -11.71 -6.54
CA VAL A 135 20.36 -12.57 -5.65
C VAL A 135 18.88 -12.36 -5.92
N CYS A 136 18.16 -13.46 -6.14
CA CYS A 136 16.71 -13.44 -6.32
C CYS A 136 16.02 -14.27 -5.22
N GLY A 137 14.83 -13.82 -4.84
CA GLY A 137 13.90 -14.60 -4.04
C GLY A 137 13.20 -15.69 -4.87
N ALA A 138 12.31 -16.41 -4.19
CA ALA A 138 11.45 -17.40 -4.83
C ALA A 138 10.48 -16.76 -5.83
N TRP A 139 9.94 -17.58 -6.73
CA TRP A 139 8.81 -17.20 -7.57
C TRP A 139 7.51 -17.28 -6.76
N HIS A 140 6.66 -16.27 -6.92
CA HIS A 140 5.33 -16.11 -6.34
C HIS A 140 4.27 -16.08 -7.43
#